data_AF-A0A6P0WEV7-F1
#
_entry.id   AF-A0A6P0WEV7-F1
#
_cell.length_a   1.000
_cell.length_b   1.000
_cell.length_c   1.000
_cell.angle_alpha   90.00
_cell.angle_beta   90.00
_cell.angle_gamma   90.00
#
_symmetry.space_group_name_H-M   'P 1'
#
loop_
_entity.id
_entity.type
_entity.pdbx_description
1 polymer ?
#
loop_
_entity_poly.entity_id
_entity_poly.type
_entity_poly.pdbx_seq_one_letter_code
_entity_poly.pdbx_strand_id
1 'polypeptide(L)'
;MSNLLIKLPTELEPIVDEISNFTELPRDEVNHRVWQEALQLGWNVCQDAQNFGVTPHQYDANMEALYKNGYGFIFETMVFWARPGRKQLIEITLERIQKYASQKGKTTGDLKILLLGDGTGNDSLYLGMNGCQVDYCDFPGSKIYDFVTKRFKHYGLLDIWYQLDSYL
;
A
#
# COMPACT_ATOMS: atom_id res chain seq x y z
N MET A 1 12.95 14.38 -16.18
CA MET A 1 12.31 13.53 -15.16
C MET A 1 13.29 12.43 -14.84
N SER A 2 13.78 12.33 -13.60
CA SER A 2 14.61 11.20 -13.21
C SER A 2 13.74 9.96 -13.21
N ASN A 3 14.03 9.00 -14.11
CA ASN A 3 13.48 7.65 -14.04
C ASN A 3 14.04 6.98 -12.78
N LEU A 4 13.48 7.31 -11.61
CA LEU A 4 13.67 6.49 -10.43
C LEU A 4 13.07 5.12 -10.77
N LEU A 5 13.93 4.13 -10.91
CA LEU A 5 13.51 2.75 -11.08
C LEU A 5 12.75 2.37 -9.81
N ILE A 6 11.43 2.26 -9.91
CA ILE A 6 10.59 1.81 -8.80
C ILE A 6 11.04 0.39 -8.45
N LYS A 7 11.50 0.20 -7.21
CA LYS A 7 11.87 -1.12 -6.69
C LYS A 7 11.05 -1.39 -5.44
N LEU A 8 10.08 -2.28 -5.58
CA LEU A 8 9.28 -2.70 -4.44
C LEU A 8 10.13 -3.50 -3.45
N PRO A 9 10.19 -3.10 -2.17
CA PRO A 9 11.03 -3.78 -1.19
C PRO A 9 10.45 -5.16 -0.86
N THR A 10 11.29 -6.19 -0.99
CA THR A 10 10.91 -7.59 -0.69
C THR A 10 11.69 -8.17 0.49
N GLU A 11 12.70 -7.46 0.97
CA GLU A 11 13.54 -7.86 2.10
C GLU A 11 13.26 -6.93 3.28
N LEU A 12 13.47 -7.41 4.51
CA LEU A 12 13.11 -6.67 5.71
C LEU A 12 13.81 -5.31 5.81
N GLU A 13 15.11 -5.23 5.52
CA GLU A 13 15.85 -3.97 5.66
C GLU A 13 15.39 -2.89 4.67
N PRO A 14 15.21 -3.18 3.36
CA PRO A 14 14.52 -2.27 2.45
C PRO A 14 13.11 -1.87 2.88
N ILE A 15 12.35 -2.76 3.54
CA ILE A 15 11.03 -2.40 4.09
C ILE A 15 11.18 -1.40 5.23
N VAL A 16 12.16 -1.60 6.12
CA VAL A 16 12.47 -0.66 7.21
C VAL A 16 12.84 0.71 6.65
N ASP A 17 13.70 0.76 5.64
CA ASP A 17 14.09 2.02 5.01
C ASP A 17 12.90 2.71 4.35
N GLU A 18 12.08 1.98 3.60
CA GLU A 18 10.88 2.52 2.96
C GLU A 18 9.91 3.12 3.99
N ILE A 19 9.62 2.39 5.06
CA ILE A 19 8.70 2.87 6.10
C ILE A 19 9.29 4.09 6.81
N SER A 20 10.58 4.07 7.14
CA SER A 20 11.26 5.19 7.81
C SER A 20 11.31 6.45 6.95
N ASN A 21 11.43 6.31 5.62
CA ASN A 21 11.50 7.45 4.70
C ASN A 21 10.17 8.20 4.56
N PHE A 22 9.04 7.54 4.77
CA PHE A 22 7.71 8.14 4.53
C PHE A 22 6.85 8.28 5.79
N THR A 23 7.40 7.92 6.95
CA THR A 23 6.79 8.16 8.27
C THR A 23 7.68 9.06 9.12
N GLU A 24 7.15 9.53 10.23
CA GLU A 24 7.87 10.28 11.27
C GLU A 24 8.45 9.37 12.37
N LEU A 25 8.31 8.05 12.23
CA LEU A 25 8.74 7.10 13.24
C LEU A 25 10.27 6.98 13.30
N PRO A 26 10.89 6.87 14.49
CA PRO A 26 12.30 6.56 14.61
C PRO A 26 12.63 5.23 13.93
N ARG A 27 13.73 5.19 13.18
CA ARG A 27 14.14 4.00 12.42
C ARG A 27 14.28 2.75 13.29
N ASP A 28 14.77 2.88 14.52
CA ASP A 28 14.89 1.73 15.45
C ASP A 28 13.52 1.17 15.84
N GLU A 29 12.51 2.04 15.99
CA GLU A 29 11.12 1.62 16.21
C GLU A 29 10.59 0.90 14.96
N VAL A 30 10.81 1.47 13.78
CA VAL A 30 10.40 0.86 12.51
C VAL A 30 11.03 -0.52 12.35
N ASN A 31 12.33 -0.65 12.62
CA ASN A 31 13.06 -1.91 12.55
C ASN A 31 12.43 -2.96 13.46
N HIS A 32 12.23 -2.61 14.74
CA HIS A 32 11.59 -3.50 15.70
C HIS A 32 10.21 -3.97 15.22
N ARG A 33 9.36 -3.04 14.77
CA ARG A 33 7.98 -3.31 14.35
C ARG A 33 7.91 -4.15 13.07
N VAL A 34 8.81 -3.93 12.10
CA VAL A 34 8.94 -4.78 10.90
C VAL A 34 9.31 -6.21 11.28
N TRP A 35 10.24 -6.40 12.22
CA TRP A 35 10.61 -7.73 12.70
C TRP A 35 9.46 -8.43 13.42
N GLN A 36 8.72 -7.73 14.28
CA GLN A 36 7.54 -8.31 14.93
C GLN A 36 6.50 -8.75 13.90
N GLU A 37 6.25 -7.93 12.88
CA GLU A 37 5.32 -8.24 11.79
C GLU A 37 5.77 -9.44 10.94
N ALA A 38 7.08 -9.56 10.72
CA ALA A 38 7.66 -10.68 9.98
C ALA A 38 7.48 -12.01 10.73
N LEU A 39 7.65 -11.99 12.06
CA LEU A 39 7.45 -13.15 12.93
C LEU A 39 5.97 -13.50 13.10
N GLN A 40 5.12 -12.50 13.28
CA GLN A 40 3.68 -12.65 13.46
C GLN A 40 2.95 -11.57 12.65
N LEU A 41 2.38 -11.97 11.51
CA LEU A 41 1.56 -11.07 10.72
C LEU A 41 0.33 -10.63 11.52
N GLY A 42 0.00 -9.35 11.41
CA GLY A 42 -1.04 -8.67 12.18
C GLY A 42 -0.58 -8.19 13.55
N TRP A 43 0.69 -8.39 13.94
CA TRP A 43 1.17 -7.97 15.26
C TRP A 43 0.94 -6.48 15.48
N ASN A 44 1.33 -5.64 14.52
CA ASN A 44 1.21 -4.19 14.69
C ASN A 44 -0.25 -3.71 14.70
N VAL A 45 -1.11 -4.28 13.84
CA VAL A 45 -2.54 -3.91 13.82
C VAL A 45 -3.24 -4.35 15.10
N CYS A 46 -2.90 -5.53 15.64
CA CYS A 46 -3.43 -5.97 16.93
C CYS A 46 -3.04 -5.03 18.07
N GLN A 47 -1.79 -4.56 18.10
CA GLN A 47 -1.33 -3.60 19.10
C GLN A 47 -2.09 -2.28 18.97
N ASP A 48 -2.20 -1.74 17.75
CA ASP A 48 -2.92 -0.48 17.53
C ASP A 48 -4.41 -0.65 17.89
N ALA A 49 -5.06 -1.74 17.50
CA ALA A 49 -6.45 -2.02 17.85
C ALA A 49 -6.67 -2.07 19.37
N GLN A 50 -5.74 -2.66 20.13
CA GLN A 50 -5.78 -2.65 21.58
C GLN A 50 -5.57 -1.23 22.14
N ASN A 51 -4.59 -0.49 21.63
CA ASN A 51 -4.27 0.86 22.09
C ASN A 51 -5.42 1.86 21.86
N PHE A 52 -6.14 1.74 20.75
CA PHE A 52 -7.29 2.59 20.44
C PHE A 52 -8.62 2.04 21.00
N GLY A 53 -8.62 0.90 21.69
CA GLY A 53 -9.84 0.32 22.26
C GLY A 53 -10.86 -0.08 21.18
N VAL A 54 -10.38 -0.57 20.03
CA VAL A 54 -11.23 -1.00 18.92
C VAL A 54 -11.95 -2.29 19.29
N THR A 55 -13.27 -2.31 19.06
CA THR A 55 -14.03 -3.55 19.10
C THR A 55 -14.04 -4.18 17.71
N PRO A 56 -13.58 -5.44 17.54
CA PRO A 56 -13.61 -6.09 16.24
C PRO A 56 -15.00 -6.07 15.60
N HIS A 57 -15.05 -5.81 14.30
CA HIS A 57 -16.26 -5.73 13.48
C HIS A 57 -17.22 -4.56 13.79
N GLN A 58 -16.85 -3.62 14.65
CA GLN A 58 -17.61 -2.39 14.88
C GLN A 58 -16.90 -1.19 14.25
N TYR A 59 -17.65 -0.43 13.46
CA TYR A 59 -17.18 0.85 12.95
C TYR A 59 -17.72 1.97 13.83
N ASP A 60 -16.83 2.58 14.61
CA ASP A 60 -17.11 3.66 15.54
C ASP A 60 -15.94 4.67 15.57
N ALA A 61 -16.00 5.62 16.50
CA ALA A 61 -14.96 6.62 16.66
C ALA A 61 -13.59 6.02 17.03
N ASN A 62 -13.54 4.85 17.67
CA ASN A 62 -12.29 4.18 18.01
C ASN A 62 -11.66 3.56 16.76
N MET A 63 -12.47 2.96 15.88
CA MET A 63 -12.01 2.47 14.58
C MET A 63 -11.52 3.63 13.69
N GLU A 64 -12.22 4.77 13.70
CA GLU A 64 -11.71 5.96 13.00
C GLU A 64 -10.38 6.44 13.58
N ALA A 65 -10.22 6.43 14.90
CA ALA A 65 -8.97 6.82 15.55
C ALA A 65 -7.81 5.87 15.17
N LEU A 66 -8.08 4.56 15.06
CA LEU A 66 -7.14 3.58 14.52
C LEU A 66 -6.69 3.95 13.10
N TYR A 67 -7.61 4.22 12.17
CA TYR A 67 -7.24 4.60 10.80
C TYR A 67 -6.46 5.92 10.75
N LYS A 68 -6.90 6.92 11.51
CA LYS A 68 -6.32 8.27 11.52
C LYS A 68 -4.93 8.32 12.16
N ASN A 69 -4.66 7.48 13.16
CA ASN A 69 -3.48 7.63 14.01
C ASN A 69 -2.61 6.37 14.11
N GLY A 70 -3.13 5.19 13.80
CA GLY A 70 -2.41 3.92 13.85
C GLY A 70 -1.52 3.71 12.63
N TYR A 71 -0.35 3.11 12.85
CA TYR A 71 0.60 2.76 11.77
C TYR A 71 0.52 1.29 11.38
N GLY A 72 -0.22 0.47 12.12
CA GLY A 72 -0.15 -0.98 12.04
C GLY A 72 -0.41 -1.52 10.64
N PHE A 73 -1.35 -0.92 9.91
CA PHE A 73 -1.65 -1.33 8.54
C PHE A 73 -0.50 -1.04 7.56
N ILE A 74 0.35 -0.03 7.82
CA ILE A 74 1.54 0.23 6.99
C ILE A 74 2.53 -0.94 7.14
N PHE A 75 2.82 -1.33 8.38
CA PHE A 75 3.72 -2.45 8.66
C PHE A 75 3.16 -3.77 8.10
N GLU A 76 1.91 -4.08 8.41
CA GLU A 76 1.25 -5.31 7.95
C GLU A 76 1.28 -5.41 6.43
N THR A 77 0.81 -4.37 5.72
CA THR A 77 0.68 -4.47 4.26
C THR A 77 2.02 -4.48 3.53
N MET A 78 3.05 -3.79 4.05
CA MET A 78 4.41 -3.88 3.49
C MET A 78 5.00 -5.28 3.65
N VAL A 79 4.94 -5.84 4.87
CA VAL A 79 5.54 -7.14 5.17
C VAL A 79 4.74 -8.28 4.54
N PHE A 80 3.41 -8.18 4.55
CA PHE A 80 2.54 -9.14 3.88
C PHE A 80 2.84 -9.23 2.38
N TRP A 81 2.98 -8.08 1.71
CA TRP A 81 3.23 -8.04 0.27
C TRP A 81 4.55 -8.71 -0.12
N ALA A 82 5.60 -8.55 0.69
CA ALA A 82 6.91 -9.15 0.46
C ALA A 82 6.91 -10.70 0.50
N ARG A 83 5.89 -11.33 1.11
CA ARG A 83 5.81 -12.80 1.23
C ARG A 83 5.68 -13.46 -0.15
N PRO A 84 6.36 -14.59 -0.41
CA PRO A 84 6.34 -15.25 -1.72
C PRO A 84 4.94 -15.54 -2.26
N GLY A 85 4.03 -16.04 -1.41
CA GLY A 85 2.66 -16.34 -1.82
C GLY A 85 1.87 -15.09 -2.23
N ARG A 86 2.15 -13.93 -1.62
CA ARG A 86 1.46 -12.69 -1.96
C ARG A 86 1.97 -12.08 -3.27
N LYS A 87 3.27 -12.21 -3.53
CA LYS A 87 3.89 -11.84 -4.82
C LYS A 87 3.34 -12.68 -5.97
N GLN A 88 3.24 -14.00 -5.77
CA GLN A 88 2.65 -14.89 -6.77
C GLN A 88 1.19 -14.50 -7.09
N LEU A 89 0.42 -14.06 -6.09
CA LEU A 89 -0.95 -13.64 -6.30
C LEU A 89 -1.06 -12.40 -7.21
N ILE A 90 -0.19 -11.40 -7.05
CA ILE A 90 -0.22 -10.20 -7.89
C ILE A 90 0.29 -10.49 -9.30
N GLU A 91 1.27 -11.38 -9.46
CA GLU A 91 1.72 -11.89 -10.77
C GLU A 91 0.58 -12.57 -11.54
N ILE A 92 -0.13 -13.50 -10.91
CA ILE A 92 -1.31 -14.17 -11.49
C ILE A 92 -2.41 -13.15 -11.82
N THR A 93 -2.57 -12.12 -11.00
CA THR A 93 -3.55 -11.05 -11.23
C THR A 93 -3.21 -10.26 -12.49
N LEU A 94 -1.94 -9.89 -12.67
CA LEU A 94 -1.46 -9.24 -13.89
C LEU A 94 -1.68 -10.11 -15.13
N GLU A 95 -1.37 -11.40 -15.07
CA GLU A 95 -1.61 -12.34 -16.18
C GLU A 95 -3.09 -12.37 -16.57
N ARG A 96 -3.99 -12.37 -15.58
CA ARG A 96 -5.45 -12.35 -15.82
C ARG A 96 -5.91 -11.04 -16.46
N ILE A 97 -5.36 -9.91 -16.02
CA ILE A 97 -5.64 -8.59 -16.61
C ILE A 97 -5.17 -8.55 -18.07
N GLN A 98 -3.94 -9.02 -18.34
CA GLN A 98 -3.39 -9.09 -19.69
C GLN A 98 -4.22 -9.98 -20.61
N LYS A 99 -4.62 -11.15 -20.12
CA LYS A 99 -5.50 -12.07 -20.86
C LYS A 99 -6.85 -11.41 -21.16
N TYR A 100 -7.46 -10.74 -20.19
CA TYR A 100 -8.72 -10.02 -20.39
C TYR A 100 -8.58 -8.92 -21.44
N ALA A 101 -7.53 -8.09 -21.35
CA ALA A 101 -7.24 -7.05 -22.32
C ALA A 101 -7.12 -7.63 -23.75
N SER A 102 -6.31 -8.68 -23.90
CA SER A 102 -6.09 -9.36 -25.18
C SER A 102 -7.38 -9.92 -25.78
N GLN A 103 -8.23 -10.55 -24.96
CA GLN A 103 -9.56 -11.04 -25.39
C GLN A 103 -10.49 -9.93 -25.87
N LYS A 104 -10.23 -8.68 -25.48
CA LYS A 104 -10.96 -7.48 -25.93
C LYS A 104 -10.25 -6.74 -27.06
N GLY A 105 -9.17 -7.29 -27.62
CA GLY A 105 -8.35 -6.61 -28.64
C GLY A 105 -7.66 -5.37 -28.10
N LYS A 106 -7.36 -5.33 -26.79
CA LYS A 106 -6.77 -4.21 -26.06
C LYS A 106 -5.43 -4.60 -25.43
N THR A 107 -4.66 -3.61 -25.03
CA THR A 107 -3.48 -3.73 -24.16
C THR A 107 -3.85 -3.43 -22.70
N THR A 108 -2.95 -3.72 -21.76
CA THR A 108 -3.15 -3.36 -20.34
C THR A 108 -3.28 -1.85 -20.12
N GLY A 109 -2.58 -1.05 -20.93
CA GLY A 109 -2.64 0.40 -20.88
C GLY A 109 -3.99 0.99 -21.33
N ASP A 110 -4.83 0.21 -22.01
CA ASP A 110 -6.18 0.63 -22.43
C ASP A 110 -7.24 0.38 -21.36
N LEU A 111 -6.87 -0.29 -20.24
CA LEU A 111 -7.76 -0.58 -19.13
C LEU A 111 -7.50 0.40 -17.98
N LYS A 112 -8.58 1.00 -17.50
CA LYS A 112 -8.59 1.73 -16.22
C LYS A 112 -8.91 0.75 -15.10
N ILE A 113 -8.03 0.66 -14.11
CA ILE A 113 -8.13 -0.25 -12.98
C ILE A 113 -8.26 0.58 -11.72
N LEU A 114 -9.32 0.37 -10.95
CA LEU A 114 -9.46 0.95 -9.61
C LEU A 114 -9.00 -0.08 -8.58
N LEU A 115 -7.98 0.24 -7.79
CA LEU A 115 -7.58 -0.52 -6.62
C LEU A 115 -8.20 0.09 -5.36
N LEU A 116 -9.11 -0.66 -4.74
CA LEU A 116 -9.79 -0.32 -3.51
C LEU A 116 -9.05 -0.95 -2.33
N GLY A 117 -8.52 -0.13 -1.42
CA GLY A 117 -7.87 -0.59 -0.20
C GLY A 117 -6.57 -1.37 -0.42
N ASP A 118 -5.71 -0.90 -1.32
CA ASP A 118 -4.36 -1.45 -1.55
C ASP A 118 -3.34 -1.03 -0.46
N GLY A 119 -3.80 -0.34 0.59
CA GLY A 119 -2.99 0.02 1.74
C GLY A 119 -1.73 0.79 1.33
N THR A 120 -0.55 0.19 1.49
CA THR A 120 0.73 0.83 1.15
C THR A 120 0.98 1.03 -0.34
N GLY A 121 0.07 0.59 -1.21
CA GLY A 121 0.10 0.88 -2.64
C GLY A 121 0.99 -0.06 -3.45
N ASN A 122 1.41 -1.20 -2.87
CA ASN A 122 2.35 -2.10 -3.54
C ASN A 122 1.76 -2.73 -4.80
N ASP A 123 0.48 -3.12 -4.82
CA ASP A 123 -0.13 -3.66 -6.04
C ASP A 123 -0.32 -2.55 -7.08
N SER A 124 -0.66 -1.33 -6.64
CA SER A 124 -0.81 -0.16 -7.50
C SER A 124 0.49 0.16 -8.23
N LEU A 125 1.59 0.20 -7.49
CA LEU A 125 2.93 0.37 -8.05
C LEU A 125 3.28 -0.78 -8.99
N TYR A 126 3.06 -2.02 -8.56
CA TYR A 126 3.39 -3.19 -9.37
C TYR A 126 2.64 -3.19 -10.71
N LEU A 127 1.32 -2.95 -10.69
CA LEU A 127 0.51 -2.91 -11.91
C LEU A 127 0.85 -1.71 -12.79
N GLY A 128 1.11 -0.54 -12.19
CA GLY A 128 1.55 0.66 -12.92
C GLY A 128 2.89 0.45 -13.64
N MET A 129 3.87 -0.17 -12.96
CA MET A 129 5.15 -0.57 -13.56
C MET A 129 4.99 -1.56 -14.72
N ASN A 130 3.89 -2.33 -14.73
CA ASN A 130 3.54 -3.27 -15.79
C ASN A 130 2.55 -2.68 -16.82
N GLY A 131 2.48 -1.35 -16.92
CA GLY A 131 1.78 -0.63 -17.97
C GLY A 131 0.27 -0.52 -17.80
N CYS A 132 -0.27 -0.82 -16.61
CA CYS A 132 -1.69 -0.60 -16.32
C CYS A 132 -1.95 0.88 -15.96
N GLN A 133 -3.15 1.39 -16.26
CA GLN A 133 -3.63 2.65 -15.70
C GLN A 133 -4.37 2.36 -14.39
N VAL A 134 -3.81 2.77 -13.25
CA VAL A 134 -4.28 2.37 -11.92
C VAL A 134 -4.70 3.55 -11.04
N ASP A 135 -6.00 3.72 -10.83
CA ASP A 135 -6.53 4.62 -9.81
C ASP A 135 -6.45 3.93 -8.42
N TYR A 136 -5.86 4.61 -7.44
CA TYR A 136 -5.80 4.16 -6.04
C TYR A 136 -6.88 4.86 -5.20
N CYS A 137 -7.57 4.09 -4.34
CA CYS A 137 -8.56 4.63 -3.41
C CYS A 137 -8.44 3.97 -2.04
N ASP A 138 -8.30 4.80 -1.01
CA ASP A 138 -8.25 4.45 0.42
C ASP A 138 -8.73 5.66 1.23
N PHE A 139 -8.86 5.51 2.56
CA PHE A 139 -9.50 6.50 3.42
C PHE A 139 -8.65 7.79 3.60
N PRO A 140 -9.08 8.95 3.07
CA PRO A 140 -8.31 10.18 3.20
C PRO A 140 -8.14 10.61 4.67
N GLY A 141 -6.95 11.09 5.01
CA GLY A 141 -6.59 11.47 6.39
C GLY A 141 -6.26 10.30 7.32
N SER A 142 -6.18 9.07 6.79
CA SER A 142 -5.56 7.94 7.51
C SER A 142 -4.03 7.98 7.39
N LYS A 143 -3.32 7.37 8.35
CA LYS A 143 -1.86 7.25 8.26
C LYS A 143 -1.41 6.48 7.02
N ILE A 144 -2.18 5.47 6.60
CA ILE A 144 -1.84 4.68 5.41
C ILE A 144 -2.01 5.49 4.12
N TYR A 145 -3.05 6.32 4.03
CA TYR A 145 -3.25 7.26 2.92
C TYR A 145 -2.14 8.32 2.87
N ASP A 146 -1.75 8.87 4.02
CA ASP A 146 -0.63 9.82 4.10
C ASP A 146 0.70 9.17 3.69
N PHE A 147 0.91 7.91 4.08
CA PHE A 147 2.10 7.15 3.72
C PHE A 147 2.18 6.90 2.21
N VAL A 148 1.12 6.34 1.63
CA VAL A 148 1.11 5.94 0.21
C VAL A 148 1.19 7.16 -0.71
N THR A 149 0.57 8.29 -0.35
CA THR A 149 0.63 9.51 -1.15
C THR A 149 2.06 10.07 -1.18
N LYS A 150 2.75 10.15 -0.04
CA LYS A 150 4.18 10.52 0.00
C LYS A 150 5.03 9.57 -0.86
N ARG A 151 4.76 8.27 -0.75
CA ARG A 151 5.46 7.23 -1.50
C ARG A 151 5.24 7.34 -3.02
N PHE A 152 4.00 7.51 -3.46
CA PHE A 152 3.66 7.70 -4.88
C PHE A 152 4.24 9.01 -5.42
N LYS A 153 4.26 10.09 -4.62
CA LYS A 153 4.95 11.34 -5.00
C LYS A 153 6.44 11.10 -5.23
N HIS A 154 7.10 10.37 -4.33
CA HIS A 154 8.51 10.05 -4.44
C HIS A 154 8.83 9.28 -5.73
N TYR A 155 7.95 8.36 -6.12
CA TYR A 155 8.08 7.61 -7.37
C TYR A 155 7.57 8.35 -8.63
N GLY A 156 7.20 9.63 -8.51
CA GLY A 156 6.77 10.46 -9.64
C GLY A 156 5.41 10.06 -10.23
N LEU A 157 4.57 9.37 -9.45
CA LEU A 157 3.28 8.89 -9.92
C LEU A 157 2.15 9.87 -9.64
N LEU A 158 2.21 10.68 -8.57
CA LEU A 158 1.13 11.62 -8.23
C LEU A 158 0.96 12.80 -9.19
N ASP A 159 1.95 13.14 -10.02
CA ASP A 159 1.76 14.18 -11.06
C ASP A 159 0.78 13.72 -12.17
N ILE A 160 0.29 12.47 -12.11
CA ILE A 160 -0.68 11.87 -13.02
C ILE A 160 -2.09 11.74 -12.36
N TRP A 161 -2.19 11.79 -11.02
CA TRP A 161 -3.42 11.43 -10.29
C TRP A 161 -4.18 12.61 -9.65
N TYR A 162 -3.69 13.86 -9.74
CA TYR A 162 -4.43 15.04 -9.27
C TYR A 162 -5.54 15.47 -10.24
N GLN A 163 -6.62 14.66 -10.32
CA GLN A 163 -7.90 15.09 -10.87
C GLN A 163 -9.12 14.61 -10.06
N LEU A 164 -8.95 14.27 -8.78
CA LEU A 164 -10.06 13.82 -7.92
C LEU A 164 -10.48 14.79 -6.80
N ASP A 165 -9.81 15.94 -6.64
CA ASP A 165 -10.18 16.98 -5.65
C ASP A 165 -11.46 17.77 -6.00
N SER A 166 -12.37 17.21 -6.81
CA SER A 166 -13.62 17.90 -7.21
C SER A 166 -14.91 17.14 -6.88
N TYR A 167 -14.85 16.05 -6.12
CA TYR A 167 -16.05 15.24 -5.83
C TYR A 167 -16.24 14.80 -4.36
N LEU A 168 -15.60 15.46 -3.39
CA LEU A 168 -15.98 15.35 -1.98
C LEU A 168 -16.22 16.73 -1.36
#